data_AF-A0A1F7IF33-F1
#
_entry.id   AF-A0A1F7IF33-F1
#
_cell.length_a   1.000
_cell.length_b   1.000
_cell.length_c   1.000
_cell.angle_alpha   90.00
_cell.angle_beta   90.00
_cell.angle_gamma   90.00
#
_symmetry.space_group_name_H-M   'P 1'
#
loop_
_entity.id
_entity.type
_entity.pdbx_description
1 polymer ?
#
loop_
_entity_poly.entity_id
_entity_poly.type
_entity_poly.pdbx_seq_one_letter_code
_entity_poly.pdbx_strand_id
1 'polypeptide(L)'
;MDKRIFNIVAGVMVFALIVLIVLVTALNSKKQQVPANLQTQQPPAAIDTGEQTLDLTDNDETLAMNKGTPEEVAKGFYEWYTSTENPLGSGAYKRSPLLSDYFLETLNGFVLTNDHLTGDPVLACVEVRLIKSLAVQSAVYDQSNLKASVVLNDTVTGGASYKVLLSNINSKWLIDDVRCNL
;
A
#
# COMPACT_ATOMS: atom_id res chain seq x y z
N MET A 1 14.34 -35.72 34.78
CA MET A 1 14.80 -35.63 33.37
C MET A 1 16.30 -35.86 33.36
N ASP A 2 16.75 -36.94 32.73
CA ASP A 2 18.17 -37.30 32.70
C ASP A 2 18.97 -36.26 31.92
N LYS A 3 20.07 -35.77 32.51
CA LYS A 3 20.99 -34.79 31.87
C LYS A 3 21.47 -35.24 30.49
N ARG A 4 21.49 -36.56 30.25
CA ARG A 4 21.84 -37.16 28.96
C ARG A 4 20.77 -36.91 27.89
N ILE A 5 19.50 -36.97 28.25
CA ILE A 5 18.37 -36.71 27.33
C ILE A 5 18.31 -35.22 26.98
N PHE A 6 18.56 -34.34 27.96
CA PHE A 6 18.59 -32.89 27.73
C PHE A 6 19.68 -32.47 26.72
N ASN A 7 20.88 -33.03 26.83
CA ASN A 7 21.97 -32.70 25.91
C ASN A 7 21.73 -33.23 24.48
N ILE A 8 21.05 -34.36 24.33
CA ILE A 8 20.68 -34.91 23.01
C ILE A 8 19.60 -34.03 22.36
N VAL A 9 18.58 -33.63 23.11
CA VAL A 9 17.49 -32.77 22.60
C VAL A 9 18.03 -31.37 22.25
N ALA A 10 18.91 -30.80 23.07
CA ALA A 10 19.56 -29.52 22.78
C ALA A 10 20.43 -29.62 21.51
N GLY A 11 21.19 -30.71 21.34
CA GLY A 11 22.01 -30.94 20.15
C GLY A 11 21.18 -31.05 18.86
N VAL A 12 20.06 -31.77 18.89
CA VAL A 12 19.15 -31.92 17.74
C VAL A 12 18.51 -30.58 17.36
N MET A 13 18.10 -29.77 18.36
CA MET A 13 17.54 -28.44 18.12
C MET A 13 18.55 -27.49 17.48
N VAL A 14 19.79 -27.47 17.96
CA VAL A 14 20.85 -26.62 17.39
C VAL A 14 21.20 -27.07 15.96
N PHE A 15 21.29 -28.39 15.72
CA PHE A 15 21.55 -28.91 14.38
C PHE A 15 20.42 -28.57 13.39
N ALA A 16 19.16 -28.70 13.80
CA ALA A 16 18.01 -28.32 12.99
C ALA A 16 18.04 -26.82 12.62
N LEU A 17 18.43 -25.96 13.57
CA LEU A 17 18.54 -24.52 13.36
C LEU A 17 19.65 -24.17 12.35
N ILE A 18 20.81 -24.83 12.44
CA ILE A 18 21.92 -24.67 11.50
C ILE A 18 21.51 -25.10 10.09
N VAL A 19 20.82 -26.24 9.96
CA VAL A 19 20.32 -26.72 8.65
C VAL A 19 19.34 -25.71 8.04
N LEU A 20 18.45 -25.14 8.85
CA LEU A 20 17.48 -24.12 8.40
C LEU A 20 18.18 -22.86 7.89
N ILE A 21 19.22 -22.38 8.60
CA ILE A 21 20.02 -21.22 8.20
C ILE A 21 20.74 -21.50 6.86
N VAL A 22 21.37 -22.67 6.71
CA VAL A 22 22.04 -23.05 5.46
C VAL A 22 21.04 -23.09 4.30
N LEU A 23 19.84 -23.64 4.52
CA LEU A 23 18.80 -23.74 3.49
C LEU A 23 18.30 -22.36 3.04
N VAL A 24 18.09 -21.42 3.96
CA VAL A 24 17.73 -20.03 3.65
C VAL A 24 18.83 -19.34 2.87
N THR A 25 20.10 -19.53 3.23
CA THR A 25 21.23 -18.92 2.49
C THR A 25 21.40 -19.51 1.09
N ALA A 26 21.23 -20.81 0.91
CA ALA A 26 21.35 -21.48 -0.40
C ALA A 26 20.22 -21.06 -1.37
N LEU A 27 19.01 -20.81 -0.86
CA LEU A 27 17.91 -20.30 -1.67
C LEU A 27 18.12 -18.84 -2.13
N ASN A 28 18.92 -18.06 -1.40
CA ASN A 28 19.17 -16.65 -1.72
C ASN A 28 20.33 -16.44 -2.74
N SER A 29 21.13 -17.47 -3.03
CA SER A 29 22.30 -17.36 -3.93
C SER A 29 22.00 -17.50 -5.42
N LYS A 30 20.74 -17.64 -5.86
CA LYS A 30 20.39 -17.84 -7.29
C LYS A 30 20.17 -16.56 -8.11
N LYS A 31 20.70 -15.40 -7.70
CA LYS A 31 20.70 -14.17 -8.51
C LYS A 31 22.12 -13.72 -8.88
N GLN A 32 22.62 -14.28 -9.97
CA GLN A 32 23.78 -13.86 -10.76
C GLN A 32 23.30 -14.02 -12.22
N GLN A 33 23.49 -13.15 -13.21
CA GLN A 33 24.40 -12.03 -13.49
C GLN A 33 23.69 -11.13 -14.51
N VAL A 34 23.89 -9.81 -14.45
CA VAL A 34 23.73 -8.94 -15.63
C VAL A 34 25.14 -8.55 -16.08
N PRO A 35 25.58 -8.91 -17.30
CA PRO A 35 26.87 -8.48 -17.82
C PRO A 35 26.85 -6.99 -18.14
N ALA A 36 27.93 -6.32 -17.75
CA ALA A 36 28.25 -4.97 -18.17
C ALA A 36 28.56 -4.95 -19.67
N ASN A 37 27.85 -4.10 -20.43
CA ASN A 37 28.38 -3.61 -21.69
C ASN A 37 28.14 -2.10 -21.80
N LEU A 38 29.25 -1.38 -22.01
CA LEU A 38 29.34 0.05 -22.29
C LEU A 38 28.80 0.33 -23.69
N GLN A 39 27.99 1.38 -23.84
CA GLN A 39 28.15 2.31 -24.96
C GLN A 39 27.48 3.66 -24.65
N THR A 40 28.34 4.63 -24.36
CA THR A 40 28.16 6.07 -24.56
C THR A 40 27.63 6.38 -25.96
N GLN A 41 26.60 7.21 -26.06
CA GLN A 41 26.46 8.20 -27.13
C GLN A 41 25.51 9.34 -26.69
N GLN A 42 26.07 10.55 -26.69
CA GLN A 42 25.43 11.85 -26.46
C GLN A 42 24.72 12.33 -27.77
N PRO A 43 23.76 13.27 -27.73
CA PRO A 43 22.58 13.32 -28.61
C PRO A 43 22.73 14.28 -29.81
N PRO A 44 21.76 14.24 -30.75
CA PRO A 44 21.38 15.39 -31.55
C PRO A 44 20.00 15.95 -31.15
N ALA A 45 19.89 17.27 -31.35
CA ALA A 45 18.78 18.13 -30.96
C ALA A 45 17.48 17.93 -31.76
N ALA A 46 16.37 18.27 -31.09
CA ALA A 46 15.07 18.81 -31.52
C ALA A 46 14.56 18.58 -32.96
N ILE A 47 13.29 18.15 -33.07
CA ILE A 47 12.19 18.85 -33.77
C ILE A 47 10.83 18.29 -33.32
N ASP A 48 9.91 19.23 -33.13
CA ASP A 48 8.47 19.17 -32.87
C ASP A 48 7.66 18.59 -34.06
N THR A 49 6.56 17.90 -33.78
CA THR A 49 5.26 17.86 -34.52
C THR A 49 4.54 16.56 -34.17
N GLY A 50 3.36 16.69 -33.57
CA GLY A 50 2.53 15.57 -33.15
C GLY A 50 1.86 14.79 -34.26
N GLU A 51 1.43 13.58 -33.93
CA GLU A 51 0.27 12.93 -34.54
C GLU A 51 -0.36 11.97 -33.53
N GLN A 52 -1.67 12.15 -33.33
CA GLN A 52 -2.55 11.25 -32.59
C GLN A 52 -2.66 9.92 -33.32
N THR A 53 -2.69 8.80 -32.59
CA THR A 53 -3.73 7.75 -32.59
C THR A 53 -3.14 6.41 -32.14
N LEU A 54 -3.63 5.87 -31.01
CA LEU A 54 -4.53 4.72 -31.06
C LEU A 54 -5.19 4.52 -29.69
N ASP A 55 -6.52 4.56 -29.74
CA ASP A 55 -7.48 4.10 -28.75
C ASP A 55 -7.27 2.61 -28.45
N LEU A 56 -7.00 2.29 -27.18
CA LEU A 56 -7.33 1.00 -26.59
C LEU A 56 -8.01 1.28 -25.27
N THR A 57 -9.33 1.27 -25.34
CA THR A 57 -10.26 1.19 -24.22
C THR A 57 -9.96 -0.09 -23.43
N ASP A 58 -9.34 0.03 -22.26
CA ASP A 58 -9.38 -0.98 -21.22
C ASP A 58 -9.72 -0.28 -19.91
N ASN A 59 -11.00 -0.34 -19.52
CA ASN A 59 -11.56 0.36 -18.37
C ASN A 59 -11.22 -0.36 -17.04
N ASP A 60 -9.98 -0.84 -16.89
CA ASP A 60 -9.42 -1.51 -15.71
C ASP A 60 -8.08 -0.88 -15.29
N GLU A 61 -7.87 0.40 -15.63
CA GLU A 61 -6.62 1.14 -15.40
C GLU A 61 -6.65 2.13 -14.22
N THR A 62 -7.63 2.07 -13.31
CA THR A 62 -7.72 3.04 -12.19
C THR A 62 -6.91 2.69 -10.95
N LEU A 63 -6.22 1.54 -10.92
CA LEU A 63 -5.36 1.14 -9.79
C LEU A 63 -3.94 0.70 -10.22
N ALA A 64 -3.62 0.84 -11.51
CA ALA A 64 -2.44 0.27 -12.14
C ALA A 64 -1.25 1.26 -12.22
N MET A 65 -0.84 1.86 -11.10
CA MET A 65 0.55 2.27 -10.94
C MET A 65 0.94 2.42 -9.47
N ASN A 66 1.07 1.30 -8.75
CA ASN A 66 1.60 1.29 -7.38
C ASN A 66 3.13 1.49 -7.38
N LYS A 67 3.53 2.72 -7.72
CA LYS A 67 4.80 3.41 -7.41
C LYS A 67 4.54 4.88 -7.04
N GLY A 68 3.30 5.24 -6.73
CA GLY A 68 2.95 6.62 -6.39
C GLY A 68 3.52 7.06 -5.04
N THR A 69 3.66 8.36 -4.85
CA THR A 69 3.99 8.93 -3.54
C THR A 69 2.85 8.64 -2.55
N PRO A 70 3.07 8.76 -1.22
CA PRO A 70 2.02 8.57 -0.24
C PRO A 70 0.77 9.44 -0.52
N GLU A 71 0.96 10.66 -1.01
CA GLU A 71 -0.10 11.59 -1.38
C GLU A 71 -0.94 11.06 -2.54
N GLU A 72 -0.29 10.53 -3.58
CA GLU A 72 -0.96 9.95 -4.75
C GLU A 72 -1.75 8.69 -4.36
N VAL A 73 -1.18 7.84 -3.50
CA VAL A 73 -1.85 6.64 -2.99
C VAL A 73 -3.07 7.02 -2.15
N ALA A 74 -2.94 7.96 -1.22
CA ALA A 74 -4.04 8.42 -0.38
C ALA A 74 -5.16 9.05 -1.20
N LYS A 75 -4.81 9.92 -2.16
CA LYS A 75 -5.77 10.57 -3.05
C LYS A 75 -6.50 9.54 -3.92
N GLY A 76 -5.75 8.69 -4.62
CA GLY A 76 -6.31 7.68 -5.51
C GLY A 76 -7.23 6.70 -4.78
N PHE A 77 -6.87 6.31 -3.56
CA PHE A 77 -7.74 5.48 -2.73
C PHE A 77 -9.07 6.17 -2.41
N TYR A 78 -9.06 7.43 -1.96
CA TYR A 78 -10.30 8.12 -1.62
C TYR A 78 -11.15 8.47 -2.84
N GLU A 79 -10.55 8.83 -3.98
CA GLU A 79 -11.26 9.03 -5.25
C GLU A 79 -11.97 7.74 -5.69
N TRP A 80 -11.27 6.60 -5.63
CA TRP A 80 -11.88 5.30 -5.90
C TRP A 80 -12.97 4.94 -4.87
N TYR A 81 -12.71 5.13 -3.58
CA TYR A 81 -13.61 4.73 -2.50
C TYR A 81 -14.93 5.51 -2.56
N THR A 82 -14.86 6.81 -2.83
CA THR A 82 -16.04 7.70 -2.90
C THR A 82 -16.81 7.57 -4.21
N SER A 83 -16.18 7.12 -5.30
CA SER A 83 -16.85 6.84 -6.58
C SER A 83 -17.42 5.43 -6.67
N THR A 84 -16.92 4.49 -5.87
CA THR A 84 -17.38 3.11 -5.84
C THR A 84 -18.65 2.97 -5.00
N GLU A 85 -19.70 2.39 -5.57
CA GLU A 85 -20.93 2.12 -4.83
C GLU A 85 -20.69 1.04 -3.77
N ASN A 86 -20.91 1.41 -2.50
CA ASN A 86 -20.82 0.53 -1.34
C ASN A 86 -19.57 -0.38 -1.35
N PRO A 87 -18.35 0.18 -1.22
CA PRO A 87 -17.11 -0.60 -1.36
C PRO A 87 -17.01 -1.74 -0.36
N LEU A 88 -17.46 -1.51 0.88
CA LEU A 88 -17.43 -2.50 1.97
C LEU A 88 -18.47 -3.59 1.81
N GLY A 89 -19.74 -3.22 1.56
CA GLY A 89 -20.82 -4.20 1.44
C GLY A 89 -20.74 -5.04 0.16
N SER A 90 -20.19 -4.50 -0.93
CA SER A 90 -19.89 -5.27 -2.16
C SER A 90 -18.61 -6.11 -2.04
N GLY A 91 -17.75 -5.82 -1.07
CA GLY A 91 -16.43 -6.43 -0.93
C GLY A 91 -15.40 -5.96 -1.95
N ALA A 92 -15.70 -4.90 -2.73
CA ALA A 92 -14.79 -4.37 -3.75
C ALA A 92 -13.40 -3.99 -3.18
N TYR A 93 -13.35 -3.51 -1.93
CA TYR A 93 -12.10 -3.15 -1.24
C TYR A 93 -11.09 -4.30 -1.16
N LYS A 94 -11.54 -5.56 -1.17
CA LYS A 94 -10.66 -6.74 -1.08
C LYS A 94 -9.70 -6.88 -2.25
N ARG A 95 -9.99 -6.22 -3.37
CA ARG A 95 -9.16 -6.23 -4.58
C ARG A 95 -8.29 -4.97 -4.72
N SER A 96 -8.36 -4.03 -3.76
CA SER A 96 -7.60 -2.79 -3.85
C SER A 96 -6.10 -3.06 -3.66
N PRO A 97 -5.23 -2.68 -4.62
CA PRO A 97 -3.78 -2.81 -4.49
C PRO A 97 -3.16 -1.66 -3.68
N LEU A 98 -4.00 -0.76 -3.13
CA LEU A 98 -3.58 0.41 -2.35
C LEU A 98 -3.66 0.13 -0.84
N LEU A 99 -4.27 -0.98 -0.43
CA LEU A 99 -4.43 -1.35 0.97
C LEU A 99 -3.36 -2.36 1.38
N SER A 100 -2.87 -2.24 2.61
CA SER A 100 -2.06 -3.28 3.21
C SER A 100 -2.93 -4.44 3.69
N ASP A 101 -2.32 -5.61 3.86
CA ASP A 101 -3.00 -6.78 4.44
C ASP A 101 -3.59 -6.48 5.83
N TYR A 102 -2.88 -5.66 6.62
CA TYR A 102 -3.33 -5.25 7.95
C TYR A 102 -4.61 -4.40 7.90
N PHE A 103 -4.66 -3.43 7.00
CA PHE A 103 -5.87 -2.61 6.87
C PHE A 103 -7.02 -3.39 6.24
N LEU A 104 -6.74 -4.28 5.29
CA LEU A 104 -7.72 -5.23 4.76
C LEU A 104 -8.34 -6.08 5.86
N GLU A 105 -7.55 -6.61 6.80
CA GLU A 105 -8.05 -7.36 7.96
C GLU A 105 -8.95 -6.50 8.85
N THR A 106 -8.55 -5.25 9.09
CA THR A 106 -9.35 -4.29 9.86
C THR A 106 -10.72 -4.05 9.21
N LEU A 107 -10.76 -3.77 7.91
CA LEU A 107 -12.01 -3.59 7.16
C LEU A 107 -12.87 -4.87 7.14
N ASN A 108 -12.25 -6.05 7.01
CA ASN A 108 -12.96 -7.31 7.15
C ASN A 108 -13.63 -7.44 8.52
N GLY A 109 -12.99 -6.98 9.60
CA GLY A 109 -13.58 -6.91 10.93
C GLY A 109 -14.91 -6.14 10.94
N PHE A 110 -14.92 -4.90 10.44
CA PHE A 110 -16.13 -4.07 10.33
C PHE A 110 -17.22 -4.69 9.44
N VAL A 111 -16.82 -5.43 8.40
CA VAL A 111 -17.77 -6.15 7.54
C VAL A 111 -18.38 -7.34 8.27
N LEU A 112 -17.57 -8.13 8.96
CA LEU A 112 -18.01 -9.32 9.69
C LEU A 112 -18.95 -8.99 10.86
N THR A 113 -18.71 -7.88 11.57
CA THR A 113 -19.57 -7.43 12.67
C THR A 113 -20.79 -6.65 12.21
N ASN A 114 -20.89 -6.31 10.91
CA ASN A 114 -21.86 -5.38 10.34
C ASN A 114 -21.77 -3.93 10.88
N ASP A 115 -20.68 -3.58 11.58
CA ASP A 115 -20.49 -2.22 12.11
C ASP A 115 -20.49 -1.16 10.99
N HIS A 116 -19.99 -1.53 9.80
CA HIS A 116 -20.01 -0.68 8.59
C HIS A 116 -21.41 -0.21 8.18
N LEU A 117 -22.49 -0.90 8.59
CA LEU A 117 -23.88 -0.49 8.30
C LEU A 117 -24.32 0.71 9.14
N THR A 118 -23.72 0.88 10.32
CA THR A 118 -24.03 1.97 11.26
C THR A 118 -23.11 3.18 11.10
N GLY A 119 -21.90 2.96 10.57
CA GLY A 119 -20.95 4.00 10.21
C GLY A 119 -19.83 3.43 9.35
N ASP A 120 -19.49 4.13 8.27
CA ASP A 120 -18.42 3.71 7.38
C ASP A 120 -17.05 4.04 8.02
N PRO A 121 -16.18 3.04 8.31
CA PRO A 121 -14.91 3.27 9.00
C PRO A 121 -13.89 4.11 8.21
N VAL A 122 -14.03 4.20 6.88
CA VAL A 122 -13.15 5.01 6.01
C VAL A 122 -13.67 6.44 5.91
N LEU A 123 -14.98 6.65 6.01
CA LEU A 123 -15.65 7.96 5.93
C LEU A 123 -16.10 8.50 7.30
N ALA A 124 -15.79 7.83 8.41
CA ALA A 124 -16.34 8.13 9.74
C ALA A 124 -15.99 9.52 10.29
N CYS A 125 -14.95 10.17 9.76
CA CYS A 125 -14.44 11.44 10.29
C CYS A 125 -15.25 12.65 9.85
N VAL A 126 -15.91 12.56 8.71
CA VAL A 126 -16.80 13.62 8.24
C VAL A 126 -18.21 13.07 8.28
N GLU A 127 -19.15 13.79 8.89
CA GLU A 127 -20.59 13.46 8.86
C GLU A 127 -21.18 13.48 7.43
N VAL A 128 -20.35 13.72 6.41
CA VAL A 128 -20.71 14.01 5.04
C VAL A 128 -20.35 12.82 4.17
N ARG A 129 -21.38 12.17 3.62
CA ARG A 129 -21.29 11.09 2.63
C ARG A 129 -20.76 11.54 1.25
N LEU A 130 -20.27 12.76 1.12
CA LEU A 130 -20.00 13.43 -0.15
C LEU A 130 -18.76 14.31 -0.04
N ILE A 131 -17.60 13.67 0.04
CA ILE A 131 -16.34 14.37 -0.24
C ILE A 131 -16.39 14.77 -1.73
N LYS A 132 -16.65 16.05 -2.01
CA LYS A 132 -16.72 16.55 -3.40
C LYS A 132 -15.35 16.96 -3.95
N SER A 133 -14.43 17.38 -3.08
CA SER A 133 -13.11 17.85 -3.49
C SER A 133 -12.12 17.74 -2.32
N LEU A 134 -11.02 17.02 -2.55
CA LEU A 134 -9.97 16.76 -1.58
C LEU A 134 -8.76 17.67 -1.82
N ALA A 135 -8.36 18.41 -0.78
CA ALA A 135 -7.03 18.99 -0.72
C ALA A 135 -6.10 18.03 0.01
N VAL A 136 -5.03 17.62 -0.66
CA VAL A 136 -4.01 16.71 -0.14
C VAL A 136 -2.84 17.54 0.39
N GLN A 137 -2.49 17.36 1.66
CA GLN A 137 -1.29 17.96 2.23
C GLN A 137 -0.05 17.10 1.93
N SER A 138 1.13 17.72 1.98
CA SER A 138 2.40 17.00 1.86
C SER A 138 2.52 15.90 2.92
N ALA A 139 3.05 14.75 2.52
CA ALA A 139 3.28 13.63 3.39
C ALA A 139 4.34 13.97 4.45
N VAL A 140 4.06 13.56 5.69
CA VAL A 140 5.02 13.58 6.78
C VAL A 140 5.60 12.17 6.91
N TYR A 141 6.89 12.04 6.66
CA TYR A 141 7.61 10.77 6.74
C TYR A 141 8.16 10.54 8.15
N ASP A 142 8.25 9.28 8.55
CA ASP A 142 9.03 8.90 9.72
C ASP A 142 10.54 8.97 9.43
N GLN A 143 11.36 8.80 10.46
CA GLN A 143 12.82 8.86 10.32
C GLN A 143 13.40 7.80 9.36
N SER A 144 12.70 6.67 9.23
CA SER A 144 13.15 5.56 8.38
C SER A 144 12.67 5.68 6.92
N ASN A 145 11.78 6.64 6.63
CA ASN A 145 11.04 6.74 5.36
C ASN A 145 10.26 5.47 5.00
N LEU A 146 9.95 4.62 5.98
CA LEU A 146 9.12 3.43 5.79
C LEU A 146 7.66 3.68 6.20
N LYS A 147 7.39 4.79 6.88
CA LYS A 147 6.03 5.22 7.22
C LYS A 147 5.82 6.65 6.77
N ALA A 148 4.59 6.93 6.35
CA ALA A 148 4.16 8.27 6.02
C ALA A 148 2.75 8.52 6.56
N SER A 149 2.43 9.77 6.81
CA SER A 149 1.04 10.19 7.03
C SER A 149 0.68 11.34 6.10
N VAL A 150 -0.50 11.25 5.51
CA VAL A 150 -1.07 12.26 4.62
C VAL A 150 -2.36 12.77 5.23
N VAL A 151 -2.53 14.09 5.26
CA VAL A 151 -3.78 14.71 5.69
C VAL A 151 -4.60 15.10 4.46
N LEU A 152 -5.85 14.65 4.42
CA LEU A 152 -6.84 14.96 3.39
C LEU A 152 -7.91 15.88 3.99
N ASN A 153 -8.10 17.05 3.39
CA ASN A 153 -9.11 18.02 3.80
C ASN A 153 -10.24 18.07 2.78
N ASP A 154 -11.49 18.13 3.26
CA ASP A 154 -12.61 18.54 2.42
C ASP A 154 -12.56 20.06 2.20
N THR A 155 -12.37 20.45 0.94
CA THR A 155 -12.27 21.87 0.55
C THR A 155 -13.61 22.59 0.55
N VAL A 156 -14.72 21.88 0.60
CA VAL A 156 -16.07 22.45 0.53
C VAL A 156 -16.60 22.78 1.92
N THR A 157 -16.47 21.86 2.85
CA THR A 157 -17.04 22.02 4.20
C THR A 157 -16.06 22.63 5.20
N GLY A 158 -14.75 22.57 4.93
CA GLY A 158 -13.73 22.94 5.91
C GLY A 158 -13.79 22.09 7.19
N GLY A 159 -14.49 20.95 7.13
CA GLY A 159 -14.72 20.04 8.24
C GLY A 159 -13.51 19.18 8.58
N ALA A 160 -13.70 18.24 9.51
CA ALA A 160 -12.66 17.36 10.04
C ALA A 160 -11.86 16.67 8.91
N SER A 161 -10.53 16.66 9.06
CA SER A 161 -9.64 16.08 8.07
C SER A 161 -9.42 14.58 8.31
N TYR A 162 -9.11 13.85 7.25
CA TYR A 162 -8.66 12.47 7.37
C TYR A 162 -7.15 12.44 7.45
N LYS A 163 -6.61 11.71 8.42
CA LYS A 163 -5.20 11.34 8.46
C LYS A 163 -5.06 9.91 7.97
N VAL A 164 -4.51 9.75 6.78
CA VAL A 164 -4.20 8.45 6.17
C VAL A 164 -2.80 8.05 6.61
N LEU A 165 -2.67 6.86 7.19
CA LEU A 165 -1.39 6.28 7.58
C LEU A 165 -0.97 5.27 6.52
N LEU A 166 0.27 5.39 6.06
CA LEU A 166 0.81 4.55 5.00
C LEU A 166 2.13 3.90 5.45
N SER A 167 2.36 2.69 4.97
CA SER A 167 3.60 1.95 5.13
C SER A 167 4.21 1.62 3.77
N ASN A 168 5.54 1.71 3.68
CA ASN A 168 6.29 1.30 2.50
C ASN A 168 6.63 -0.19 2.62
N ILE A 169 5.89 -1.03 1.90
CA ILE A 169 6.04 -2.48 1.92
C ILE A 169 6.51 -2.91 0.54
N ASN A 170 7.72 -3.48 0.45
CA ASN A 170 8.33 -3.91 -0.81
C ASN A 170 8.40 -2.79 -1.87
N SER A 171 8.81 -1.58 -1.45
CA SER A 171 8.92 -0.39 -2.31
C SER A 171 7.59 0.14 -2.84
N LYS A 172 6.49 -0.15 -2.13
CA LYS A 172 5.13 0.30 -2.45
C LYS A 172 4.50 0.94 -1.23
N TRP A 173 3.91 2.12 -1.42
CA TRP A 173 3.11 2.75 -0.36
C TRP A 173 1.74 2.11 -0.32
N LEU A 174 1.37 1.59 0.85
CA LEU A 174 0.07 0.97 1.11
C LEU A 174 -0.57 1.64 2.32
N ILE A 175 -1.87 1.82 2.28
CA ILE A 175 -2.66 2.37 3.38
C ILE A 175 -2.76 1.29 4.47
N ASP A 176 -2.26 1.65 5.65
CA ASP A 176 -2.27 0.83 6.85
C ASP A 176 -3.42 1.18 7.79
N ASP A 177 -3.87 2.45 7.78
CA ASP A 177 -4.92 2.93 8.68
C ASP A 177 -5.49 4.27 8.21
N VAL A 178 -6.68 4.60 8.68
CA VAL A 178 -7.34 5.89 8.47
C VAL A 178 -7.87 6.40 9.80
N ARG A 179 -7.57 7.66 10.11
CA ARG A 179 -7.97 8.28 11.38
C ARG A 179 -8.55 9.65 11.17
N CYS A 180 -9.35 10.07 12.14
CA CYS A 180 -9.82 11.45 12.20
C CYS A 180 -8.70 12.33 12.74
N ASN A 181 -8.42 13.40 12.01
CA ASN A 181 -7.51 14.44 12.44
C ASN A 181 -8.34 15.47 13.21
N LEU A 182 -8.33 15.35 14.54
CA LEU A 182 -9.03 16.24 15.48
C LEU A 182 -8.23 17.53 15.72
#